data_AF-Q24BN8-F1
#
_entry.id   AF-Q24BN8-F1
#
_cell.length_a   1.000
_cell.length_b   1.000
_cell.length_c   1.000
_cell.angle_alpha   90.00
_cell.angle_beta   90.00
_cell.angle_gamma   90.00
#
_symmetry.space_group_name_H-M   'P 1'
#
loop_
_entity.id
_entity.type
_entity.pdbx_description
1 polymer ?
#
loop_
_entity_poly.entity_id
_entity_poly.type
_entity_poly.pdbx_seq_one_letter_code
_entity_poly.pdbx_strand_id
1 'polypeptide(L)'
;MLPKGNNNYSEVNKTIEDDQSQIQLEKEQRTLILISKSSKGYILITQMNIDLENKNIRFLTSFDWQNSKIYIRNSYFYRNKAIQDGGSIYLKQVAPLVTLYNTTFDSCSSGNFGGALYMYQVNATNCTFINNKSKVGGVLFTVLRESNILNSQYINNTASITSPNAYFCPPYAQDRDQISCEIFQIENIFEYNQQLQNTPLYIKEINYTLQTDFNSKNTLSLQAKLMYGIVYIIKLRLNSINFTQYSPQLSFGNVYSYLTQNYQQYFSPFSVPEVNYPYLVVTYVPNLDCQSSNQLIRFDFFQSSFYTPGCFEVSSQCKAGMQQLTSISQEQIFQQCQYCNLGQFLYKTNYSCLTCNPNYYSSCYSNLTFLVNGYWRNELVEDESSIYQCNLNPSNCESENRIGIGNSLCKEGYKGDQCLACDLDGSVWGESYGGTGNKLPQIILSYSLHKNPFIQLLDLSLRVLFYRFQQAK
;
A
#
# COMPACT_ATOMS: atom_id res chain seq x y z
N MET A 1 53.30 -20.44 10.19
CA MET A 1 53.67 -21.20 11.40
C MET A 1 52.78 -20.72 12.53
N LEU A 2 51.80 -21.54 12.92
CA LEU A 2 50.89 -21.33 14.05
C LEU A 2 50.93 -22.61 14.91
N PRO A 3 50.87 -22.52 16.24
CA PRO A 3 51.01 -23.68 17.11
C PRO A 3 49.72 -24.49 17.20
N LYS A 4 49.89 -25.81 17.30
CA LYS A 4 48.87 -26.83 17.55
C LYS A 4 48.33 -26.73 18.98
N GLY A 5 47.02 -26.86 19.13
CA GLY A 5 46.35 -27.19 20.39
C GLY A 5 45.22 -28.17 20.11
N ASN A 6 45.42 -29.43 20.50
CA ASN A 6 44.43 -30.51 20.47
C ASN A 6 43.24 -30.20 21.40
N ASN A 7 42.02 -30.59 21.02
CA ASN A 7 41.22 -31.58 21.77
C ASN A 7 39.85 -31.86 21.11
N ASN A 8 39.65 -33.14 20.79
CA ASN A 8 38.43 -33.95 20.79
C ASN A 8 37.16 -33.40 20.10
N TYR A 9 37.03 -33.72 18.81
CA TYR A 9 35.73 -33.87 18.16
C TYR A 9 35.13 -35.23 18.53
N SER A 10 33.99 -35.25 19.22
CA SER A 10 33.13 -36.43 19.24
C SER A 10 32.17 -36.35 18.04
N GLU A 11 32.38 -37.27 17.10
CA GLU A 11 31.55 -37.50 15.92
C GLU A 11 30.07 -37.68 16.30
N VAL A 12 29.17 -36.96 15.60
CA VAL A 12 27.78 -37.40 15.43
C VAL A 12 27.59 -37.65 13.94
N ASN A 13 27.96 -38.86 13.52
CA ASN A 13 27.56 -39.41 12.23
C ASN A 13 26.07 -39.78 12.30
N LYS A 14 25.22 -38.94 11.73
CA LYS A 14 23.93 -39.38 11.19
C LYS A 14 23.81 -38.85 9.78
N THR A 15 23.85 -39.80 8.85
CA THR A 15 23.58 -39.68 7.42
C THR A 15 22.28 -38.91 7.20
N ILE A 16 22.38 -37.79 6.50
CA ILE A 16 21.25 -37.02 5.96
C ILE A 16 20.95 -37.64 4.60
N GLU A 17 19.84 -38.37 4.49
CA GLU A 17 19.33 -38.81 3.19
C GLU A 17 18.60 -37.65 2.50
N ASP A 18 18.98 -37.45 1.23
CA ASP A 18 18.43 -36.48 0.29
C ASP A 18 16.93 -36.68 0.08
N ASP A 19 16.14 -35.66 0.42
CA ASP A 19 14.81 -35.46 -0.13
C ASP A 19 14.77 -34.08 -0.81
N GLN A 20 15.32 -34.01 -2.02
CA GLN A 20 15.48 -32.78 -2.81
C GLN A 20 14.17 -32.23 -3.39
N SER A 21 13.01 -32.61 -2.86
CA SER A 21 11.72 -32.26 -3.46
C SER A 21 10.91 -31.18 -2.75
N GLN A 22 11.35 -30.63 -1.60
CA GLN A 22 10.57 -29.59 -0.88
C GLN A 22 11.33 -28.35 -0.37
N ILE A 23 12.60 -28.15 -0.71
CA ILE A 23 13.33 -26.94 -0.32
C ILE A 23 13.89 -26.26 -1.56
N GLN A 24 13.00 -25.61 -2.31
CA GLN A 24 13.42 -24.56 -3.22
C GLN A 24 13.87 -23.39 -2.35
N LEU A 25 15.15 -23.42 -1.93
CA LEU A 25 15.81 -22.36 -1.18
C LEU A 25 15.42 -21.00 -1.77
N GLU A 26 14.80 -20.17 -0.94
CA GLU A 26 14.63 -18.73 -1.12
C GLU A 26 15.93 -18.19 -1.73
N LYS A 27 15.92 -17.85 -3.02
CA LYS A 27 17.06 -17.95 -3.97
C LYS A 27 18.39 -17.23 -3.63
N GLU A 28 18.54 -16.61 -2.46
CA GLU A 28 19.79 -15.96 -2.02
C GLU A 28 20.18 -16.17 -0.54
N GLN A 29 19.31 -16.75 0.31
CA GLN A 29 19.56 -16.83 1.75
C GLN A 29 20.28 -18.13 2.14
N ARG A 30 21.47 -18.01 2.72
CA ARG A 30 22.24 -19.16 3.23
C ARG A 30 22.02 -19.36 4.73
N THR A 31 22.25 -20.59 5.19
CA THR A 31 22.21 -20.95 6.62
C THR A 31 23.39 -21.86 6.95
N LEU A 32 24.03 -21.66 8.10
CA LEU A 32 25.10 -22.53 8.58
C LEU A 32 24.56 -23.86 9.15
N ILE A 33 23.59 -23.80 10.05
CA ILE A 33 22.93 -24.96 10.63
C ILE A 33 21.47 -25.00 10.17
N LEU A 34 21.16 -25.99 9.35
CA LEU A 34 19.81 -26.25 8.89
C LEU A 34 19.24 -27.47 9.63
N ILE A 35 18.09 -27.30 10.29
CA ILE A 35 17.37 -28.39 10.94
C ILE A 35 16.05 -28.60 10.20
N SER A 36 15.91 -29.75 9.56
CA SER A 36 14.66 -30.19 8.95
C SER A 36 14.17 -31.48 9.61
N LYS A 37 12.87 -31.56 9.91
CA LYS A 37 12.13 -32.82 10.17
C LYS A 37 12.71 -33.68 11.33
N SER A 38 12.24 -33.43 12.55
CA SER A 38 12.48 -34.33 13.70
C SER A 38 11.28 -34.29 14.68
N SER A 39 10.93 -35.43 15.25
CA SER A 39 9.67 -35.59 16.02
C SER A 39 9.83 -35.46 17.53
N LYS A 40 11.07 -35.36 18.04
CA LYS A 40 11.44 -35.11 19.45
C LYS A 40 12.96 -34.97 19.60
N GLY A 41 13.43 -33.88 20.20
CA GLY A 41 14.85 -33.72 20.54
C GLY A 41 15.16 -32.41 21.23
N TYR A 42 16.42 -32.24 21.63
CA TYR A 42 16.94 -30.92 22.01
C TYR A 42 18.28 -30.66 21.34
N ILE A 43 18.54 -29.38 21.07
CA ILE A 43 19.85 -28.89 20.64
C ILE A 43 20.38 -27.99 21.75
N LEU A 44 21.64 -28.20 22.10
CA LEU A 44 22.37 -27.40 23.06
C LEU A 44 23.52 -26.70 22.34
N ILE A 45 23.46 -25.37 22.29
CA ILE A 45 24.51 -24.50 21.76
C ILE A 45 25.08 -23.73 22.94
N THR A 46 26.37 -23.92 23.22
CA THR A 46 27.00 -23.28 24.39
C THR A 46 28.39 -22.75 24.06
N GLN A 47 28.77 -21.61 24.65
CA GLN A 47 30.13 -21.07 24.58
C GLN A 47 30.60 -20.80 23.14
N MET A 48 29.67 -20.47 22.26
CA MET A 48 29.97 -20.18 20.85
C MET A 48 30.18 -18.69 20.64
N ASN A 49 31.12 -18.32 19.78
CA ASN A 49 31.26 -16.98 19.23
C ASN A 49 31.03 -17.04 17.71
N ILE A 50 29.92 -16.48 17.25
CA ILE A 50 29.45 -16.55 15.88
C ILE A 50 29.55 -15.15 15.25
N ASP A 51 30.48 -14.97 14.33
CA ASP A 51 30.58 -13.78 13.47
C ASP A 51 30.47 -14.20 12.01
N LEU A 52 29.38 -13.82 11.34
CA LEU A 52 29.14 -14.11 9.92
C LEU A 52 29.52 -12.92 9.01
N GLU A 53 30.26 -11.94 9.53
CA GLU A 53 30.87 -10.82 8.79
C GLU A 53 29.87 -10.00 7.95
N ASN A 54 28.64 -9.82 8.44
CA ASN A 54 27.53 -9.17 7.73
C ASN A 54 27.16 -9.83 6.38
N LYS A 55 27.58 -11.07 6.13
CA LYS A 55 27.19 -11.83 4.94
C LYS A 55 25.74 -12.28 5.08
N ASN A 56 25.05 -12.47 3.95
CA ASN A 56 23.66 -12.94 3.92
C ASN A 56 23.55 -14.43 4.32
N ILE A 57 23.81 -14.71 5.59
CA ILE A 57 23.92 -16.05 6.16
C ILE A 57 23.30 -16.01 7.55
N ARG A 58 22.38 -16.93 7.82
CA ARG A 58 21.87 -17.19 9.16
C ARG A 58 22.74 -18.23 9.84
N PHE A 59 22.90 -18.12 11.15
CA PHE A 59 23.54 -19.19 11.92
C PHE A 59 22.64 -20.43 11.96
N LEU A 60 21.36 -20.25 12.31
CA LEU A 60 20.44 -21.35 12.54
C LEU A 60 19.13 -21.11 11.81
N THR A 61 18.74 -22.08 10.99
CA THR A 61 17.40 -22.16 10.39
C THR A 61 16.77 -23.50 10.72
N SER A 62 15.48 -23.49 11.07
CA SER A 62 14.71 -24.72 11.25
C SER A 62 13.39 -24.71 10.51
N PHE A 63 13.04 -25.85 9.90
CA PHE A 63 11.78 -26.15 9.23
C PHE A 63 11.18 -27.43 9.81
N ASP A 64 9.88 -27.43 10.14
CA ASP A 64 9.13 -28.64 10.55
C ASP A 64 9.73 -29.39 11.77
N TRP A 65 10.17 -28.65 12.80
CA TRP A 65 10.74 -29.26 14.02
C TRP A 65 9.77 -29.22 15.20
N GLN A 66 8.86 -30.19 15.22
CA GLN A 66 7.81 -30.29 16.22
C GLN A 66 8.31 -30.87 17.57
N ASN A 67 7.71 -30.43 18.67
CA ASN A 67 7.92 -30.94 20.03
C ASN A 67 9.40 -31.01 20.47
N SER A 68 10.19 -30.01 20.11
CA SER A 68 11.64 -29.99 20.35
C SER A 68 12.07 -28.75 21.13
N LYS A 69 13.31 -28.71 21.62
CA LYS A 69 13.83 -27.60 22.43
C LYS A 69 15.19 -27.14 21.95
N ILE A 70 15.38 -25.83 21.86
CA ILE A 70 16.69 -25.24 21.58
C ILE A 70 17.15 -24.52 22.84
N TYR A 71 18.32 -24.91 23.33
CA TYR A 71 18.99 -24.22 24.43
C TYR A 71 20.23 -23.53 23.88
N ILE A 72 20.28 -22.21 24.01
CA ILE A 72 21.47 -21.42 23.67
C ILE A 72 21.95 -20.76 24.95
N ARG A 73 23.19 -21.03 25.35
CA ARG A 73 23.75 -20.48 26.59
C ARG A 73 25.14 -19.93 26.41
N ASN A 74 25.49 -18.87 27.16
CA ASN A 74 26.85 -18.35 27.23
C ASN A 74 27.47 -18.11 25.84
N SER A 75 26.68 -17.64 24.87
CA SER A 75 27.10 -17.52 23.47
C SER A 75 27.04 -16.07 23.00
N TYR A 76 27.79 -15.73 21.96
CA TYR A 76 27.85 -14.41 21.36
C TYR A 76 27.60 -14.51 19.86
N PHE A 77 26.64 -13.74 19.36
CA PHE A 77 26.30 -13.62 17.96
C PHE A 77 26.58 -12.19 17.52
N TYR A 78 27.45 -12.01 16.54
CA TYR A 78 27.98 -10.72 16.13
C TYR A 78 27.86 -10.54 14.63
N ARG A 79 27.34 -9.39 14.17
CA ARG A 79 27.27 -9.03 12.74
C ARG A 79 26.64 -10.11 11.84
N ASN A 80 25.60 -10.76 12.33
CA ASN A 80 24.85 -11.75 11.54
C ASN A 80 23.75 -11.04 10.75
N LYS A 81 23.63 -11.35 9.46
CA LYS A 81 22.72 -10.64 8.56
C LYS A 81 21.87 -11.60 7.71
N ALA A 82 20.58 -11.29 7.62
CA ALA A 82 19.67 -11.89 6.67
C ALA A 82 19.01 -10.81 5.80
N ILE A 83 18.76 -11.11 4.52
CA ILE A 83 18.00 -10.21 3.64
C ILE A 83 16.52 -10.16 4.08
N GLN A 84 16.00 -11.26 4.61
CA GLN A 84 14.60 -11.36 5.00
C GLN A 84 14.45 -11.21 6.51
N ASP A 85 14.40 -12.33 7.23
CA ASP A 85 14.01 -12.36 8.64
C ASP A 85 15.04 -13.08 9.51
N GLY A 86 15.08 -12.74 10.79
CA GLY A 86 15.92 -13.40 11.79
C GLY A 86 17.40 -13.38 11.40
N GLY A 87 18.06 -12.22 11.54
CA GLY A 87 19.42 -11.99 11.03
C GLY A 87 20.45 -13.03 11.47
N SER A 88 20.27 -13.59 12.68
CA SER A 88 21.10 -14.69 13.19
C SER A 88 20.35 -16.01 13.22
N ILE A 89 19.12 -16.03 13.74
CA ILE A 89 18.35 -17.24 13.97
C ILE A 89 16.94 -17.06 13.40
N TYR A 90 16.53 -18.02 12.57
CA TYR A 90 15.21 -18.08 11.96
C TYR A 90 14.58 -19.45 12.20
N LEU A 91 13.57 -19.50 13.05
CA LEU A 91 12.89 -20.75 13.39
C LEU A 91 11.46 -20.68 12.92
N LYS A 92 11.15 -21.52 11.93
CA LYS A 92 9.83 -21.61 11.31
C LYS A 92 9.00 -22.62 12.10
N GLN A 93 7.76 -22.24 12.44
CA GLN A 93 6.69 -23.04 13.08
C GLN A 93 6.62 -23.13 14.62
N VAL A 94 5.49 -23.70 15.06
CA VAL A 94 4.78 -23.68 16.35
C VAL A 94 5.54 -24.28 17.56
N ALA A 95 6.74 -24.83 17.41
CA ALA A 95 7.12 -25.92 18.32
C ALA A 95 8.51 -25.95 18.97
N PRO A 96 9.61 -25.36 18.47
CA PRO A 96 10.81 -25.32 19.28
C PRO A 96 10.68 -24.21 20.32
N LEU A 97 10.47 -24.59 21.60
CA LEU A 97 10.71 -23.65 22.69
C LEU A 97 12.19 -23.31 22.68
N VAL A 98 12.51 -22.04 22.41
CA VAL A 98 13.89 -21.55 22.47
C VAL A 98 14.14 -20.97 23.85
N THR A 99 15.14 -21.51 24.55
CA THR A 99 15.64 -20.95 25.79
C THR A 99 17.01 -20.31 25.55
N LEU A 100 17.09 -19.00 25.74
CA LEU A 100 18.33 -18.23 25.68
C LEU A 100 18.76 -17.90 27.11
N TYR A 101 20.00 -18.18 27.46
CA TYR A 101 20.55 -17.84 28.78
C TYR A 101 21.93 -17.21 28.64
N ASN A 102 22.14 -16.04 29.24
CA ASN A 102 23.46 -15.39 29.25
C ASN A 102 24.07 -15.30 27.83
N THR A 103 23.26 -14.86 26.86
CA THR A 103 23.63 -14.83 25.44
C THR A 103 23.54 -13.40 24.93
N THR A 104 24.50 -13.01 24.10
CA THR A 104 24.53 -11.66 23.53
C THR A 104 24.34 -11.71 22.02
N PHE A 105 23.45 -10.84 21.50
CA PHE A 105 23.28 -10.57 20.07
C PHE A 105 23.65 -9.12 19.81
N ASP A 106 24.69 -8.91 19.02
CA ASP A 106 25.24 -7.59 18.74
C ASP A 106 25.33 -7.36 17.23
N SER A 107 24.77 -6.23 16.80
CA SER A 107 24.84 -5.77 15.41
C SER A 107 24.26 -6.79 14.42
N CYS A 108 23.30 -7.61 14.85
CA CYS A 108 22.59 -8.53 13.97
C CYS A 108 21.44 -7.80 13.27
N SER A 109 21.24 -8.08 11.98
CA SER A 109 20.22 -7.37 11.19
C SER A 109 19.45 -8.27 10.24
N SER A 110 18.18 -7.91 10.04
CA SER A 110 17.31 -8.51 9.03
C SER A 110 16.65 -7.42 8.20
N GLY A 111 16.20 -7.75 6.99
CA GLY A 111 15.49 -6.79 6.15
C GLY A 111 14.09 -6.46 6.65
N ASN A 112 13.40 -7.40 7.31
CA ASN A 112 11.98 -7.24 7.66
C ASN A 112 11.67 -7.58 9.12
N PHE A 113 11.63 -8.86 9.50
CA PHE A 113 11.15 -9.28 10.81
C PHE A 113 12.30 -9.78 11.69
N GLY A 114 12.42 -9.24 12.90
CA GLY A 114 13.35 -9.72 13.90
C GLY A 114 14.82 -9.52 13.50
N GLY A 115 15.45 -8.44 13.95
CA GLY A 115 16.81 -8.11 13.50
C GLY A 115 17.83 -9.19 13.81
N ALA A 116 17.78 -9.77 15.01
CA ALA A 116 18.57 -10.93 15.39
C ALA A 116 17.78 -12.24 15.26
N LEU A 117 16.51 -12.21 15.66
CA LEU A 117 15.73 -13.38 16.02
C LEU A 117 14.33 -13.35 15.39
N TYR A 118 14.00 -14.41 14.66
CA TYR A 118 12.63 -14.71 14.23
C TYR A 118 12.24 -16.08 14.75
N MET A 119 11.25 -16.17 15.64
CA MET A 119 10.84 -17.46 16.19
C MET A 119 9.44 -17.45 16.78
N TYR A 120 8.85 -18.64 16.89
CA TYR A 120 7.50 -18.79 17.39
C TYR A 120 7.35 -18.47 18.89
N GLN A 121 8.27 -18.94 19.74
CA GLN A 121 8.30 -18.68 21.18
C GLN A 121 9.74 -18.59 21.71
N VAL A 122 9.97 -17.66 22.64
CA VAL A 122 11.28 -17.48 23.29
C VAL A 122 11.17 -17.32 24.80
N ASN A 123 12.06 -17.99 25.53
CA ASN A 123 12.37 -17.71 26.92
C ASN A 123 13.83 -17.21 27.00
N ALA A 124 14.03 -15.91 27.15
CA ALA A 124 15.35 -15.32 27.28
C ALA A 124 15.59 -14.85 28.71
N THR A 125 16.76 -15.18 29.26
CA THR A 125 17.17 -14.73 30.61
C THR A 125 18.61 -14.27 30.60
N ASN A 126 18.90 -13.14 31.26
CA ASN A 126 20.25 -12.57 31.33
C ASN A 126 20.88 -12.34 29.95
N CYS A 127 20.09 -12.01 28.92
CA CYS A 127 20.60 -11.80 27.57
C CYS A 127 20.88 -10.31 27.31
N THR A 128 21.75 -10.03 26.34
CA THR A 128 22.09 -8.66 25.96
C THR A 128 21.86 -8.49 24.47
N PHE A 129 21.08 -7.50 24.07
CA PHE A 129 20.76 -7.20 22.68
C PHE A 129 21.25 -5.79 22.33
N ILE A 130 22.25 -5.70 21.45
CA ILE A 130 22.97 -4.46 21.15
C ILE A 130 22.89 -4.17 19.64
N ASN A 131 22.56 -2.94 19.25
CA ASN A 131 22.65 -2.46 17.86
C ASN A 131 21.95 -3.32 16.81
N ASN A 132 20.93 -4.10 17.19
CA ASN A 132 20.22 -4.96 16.24
C ASN A 132 19.20 -4.14 15.45
N LYS A 133 18.94 -4.54 14.20
CA LYS A 133 18.08 -3.77 13.28
C LYS A 133 17.16 -4.62 12.41
N SER A 134 15.91 -4.19 12.27
CA SER A 134 14.94 -4.70 11.28
C SER A 134 13.89 -3.65 10.92
N LYS A 135 12.87 -4.01 10.13
CA LYS A 135 11.66 -3.17 9.98
C LYS A 135 10.69 -3.36 11.14
N VAL A 136 10.49 -4.61 11.56
CA VAL A 136 9.52 -5.02 12.57
C VAL A 136 10.23 -5.88 13.62
N GLY A 137 10.24 -5.41 14.86
CA GLY A 137 10.95 -6.02 15.99
C GLY A 137 12.47 -5.95 15.81
N GLY A 138 13.09 -4.85 16.24
CA GLY A 138 14.50 -4.56 15.92
C GLY A 138 15.49 -5.62 16.41
N VAL A 139 15.11 -6.37 17.44
CA VAL A 139 15.80 -7.58 17.90
C VAL A 139 15.01 -8.83 17.53
N LEU A 140 13.76 -8.89 17.98
CA LEU A 140 12.95 -10.10 18.01
C LEU A 140 11.60 -9.87 17.33
N PHE A 141 11.23 -10.81 16.46
CA PHE A 141 9.86 -11.01 16.04
C PHE A 141 9.37 -12.36 16.56
N THR A 142 8.22 -12.37 17.25
CA THR A 142 7.62 -13.60 17.77
C THR A 142 6.11 -13.66 17.61
N VAL A 143 5.57 -14.88 17.47
CA VAL A 143 4.15 -15.13 17.20
C VAL A 143 3.36 -15.47 18.48
N LEU A 144 4.02 -15.97 19.53
CA LEU A 144 3.38 -16.24 20.81
C LEU A 144 3.61 -15.14 21.85
N ARG A 145 2.52 -14.75 22.51
CA ARG A 145 2.51 -13.82 23.66
C ARG A 145 3.15 -14.41 24.92
N GLU A 146 3.27 -15.73 25.02
CA GLU A 146 3.88 -16.43 26.17
C GLU A 146 5.41 -16.39 26.20
N SER A 147 6.03 -15.62 25.30
CA SER A 147 7.48 -15.43 25.29
C SER A 147 7.92 -14.56 26.47
N ASN A 148 8.84 -15.07 27.29
CA ASN A 148 9.34 -14.37 28.48
C ASN A 148 10.77 -13.88 28.27
N ILE A 149 11.01 -12.59 28.47
CA ILE A 149 12.35 -12.00 28.40
C ILE A 149 12.65 -11.33 29.73
N LEU A 150 13.47 -11.98 30.55
CA LEU A 150 13.75 -11.59 31.93
C LEU A 150 15.21 -11.16 32.08
N ASN A 151 15.46 -10.17 32.95
CA ASN A 151 16.80 -9.72 33.32
C ASN A 151 17.73 -9.44 32.12
N SER A 152 17.16 -8.99 31.00
CA SER A 152 17.89 -8.82 29.75
C SER A 152 18.00 -7.34 29.40
N GLN A 153 19.08 -6.97 28.71
CA GLN A 153 19.38 -5.59 28.35
C GLN A 153 19.16 -5.33 26.86
N TYR A 154 18.60 -4.17 26.54
CA TYR A 154 18.41 -3.68 25.18
C TYR A 154 19.14 -2.36 25.01
N ILE A 155 20.10 -2.31 24.10
CA ILE A 155 20.98 -1.17 23.90
C ILE A 155 20.98 -0.81 22.41
N ASN A 156 20.52 0.39 22.07
CA ASN A 156 20.59 0.95 20.71
C ASN A 156 20.01 0.06 19.59
N ASN A 157 19.04 -0.80 19.89
CA ASN A 157 18.33 -1.55 18.86
C ASN A 157 17.37 -0.63 18.10
N THR A 158 17.10 -0.94 16.83
CA THR A 158 16.23 -0.12 15.98
C THR A 158 15.27 -0.97 15.18
N ALA A 159 14.02 -0.55 15.13
CA ALA A 159 13.05 -1.01 14.16
C ALA A 159 12.55 0.23 13.42
N SER A 160 12.44 0.17 12.10
CA SER A 160 11.90 1.33 11.38
C SER A 160 10.40 1.48 11.65
N ILE A 161 9.66 0.39 11.77
CA ILE A 161 8.19 0.42 11.81
C ILE A 161 7.64 0.15 13.21
N THR A 162 8.21 -0.76 13.98
CA THR A 162 7.61 -1.12 15.28
C THR A 162 8.50 -0.78 16.47
N SER A 163 8.23 -1.39 17.62
CA SER A 163 9.14 -1.36 18.76
C SER A 163 10.58 -1.72 18.36
N PRO A 164 11.58 -0.94 18.81
CA PRO A 164 13.00 -1.19 18.51
C PRO A 164 13.53 -2.51 19.07
N ASN A 165 12.80 -3.13 20.02
CA ASN A 165 13.26 -4.31 20.73
C ASN A 165 12.55 -5.57 20.22
N ALA A 166 11.42 -5.91 20.82
CA ALA A 166 10.64 -7.09 20.46
C ALA A 166 9.27 -6.68 19.90
N TYR A 167 8.82 -7.39 18.87
CA TYR A 167 7.44 -7.36 18.37
C TYR A 167 6.78 -8.71 18.63
N PHE A 168 5.68 -8.69 19.39
CA PHE A 168 4.85 -9.85 19.69
C PHE A 168 3.61 -9.77 18.81
N CYS A 169 3.55 -10.62 17.80
CA CYS A 169 2.42 -10.65 16.90
C CYS A 169 1.15 -11.11 17.63
N PRO A 170 0.01 -10.42 17.45
CA PRO A 170 -1.25 -10.89 18.00
C PRO A 170 -1.69 -12.21 17.35
N PRO A 171 -2.17 -13.20 18.13
CA PRO A 171 -2.73 -14.42 17.58
C PRO A 171 -4.08 -14.13 16.90
N TYR A 172 -4.32 -14.75 15.75
CA TYR A 172 -5.61 -14.71 15.07
C TYR A 172 -6.61 -15.63 15.77
N ALA A 173 -7.76 -15.07 16.17
CA ALA A 173 -8.66 -15.69 17.15
C ALA A 173 -9.51 -16.86 16.61
N GLN A 174 -9.55 -17.12 15.30
CA GLN A 174 -10.51 -18.08 14.72
C GLN A 174 -9.98 -19.50 14.50
N ASP A 175 -8.66 -19.68 14.48
CA ASP A 175 -8.08 -20.99 14.17
C ASP A 175 -7.58 -21.63 15.46
N ARG A 176 -8.45 -22.43 16.10
CA ARG A 176 -8.17 -23.09 17.40
C ARG A 176 -7.02 -24.09 17.32
N ASP A 177 -6.66 -24.54 16.12
CA ASP A 177 -5.64 -25.56 15.88
C ASP A 177 -4.37 -25.00 15.19
N GLN A 178 -4.40 -23.77 14.66
CA GLN A 178 -3.23 -23.07 14.12
C GLN A 178 -3.16 -21.62 14.61
N ILE A 179 -2.29 -21.35 15.60
CA ILE A 179 -2.01 -19.98 16.04
C ILE A 179 -1.30 -19.24 14.89
N SER A 180 -2.09 -18.48 14.13
CA SER A 180 -1.63 -17.63 13.04
C SER A 180 -1.38 -16.20 13.54
N CYS A 181 -0.43 -15.52 12.92
CA CYS A 181 -0.04 -14.16 13.25
C CYS A 181 -0.82 -13.18 12.36
N GLU A 182 -1.69 -12.36 12.96
CA GLU A 182 -2.45 -11.34 12.24
C GLU A 182 -1.61 -10.05 12.13
N ILE A 183 -0.59 -10.08 11.26
CA ILE A 183 0.35 -8.97 11.13
C ILE A 183 -0.19 -7.84 10.24
N PHE A 184 -0.78 -8.19 9.09
CA PHE A 184 -1.31 -7.23 8.13
C PHE A 184 -2.84 -7.22 8.16
N GLN A 185 -3.43 -6.12 7.76
CA GLN A 185 -4.86 -6.00 7.45
C GLN A 185 -5.02 -5.21 6.15
N ILE A 186 -6.05 -5.51 5.36
CA ILE A 186 -6.39 -4.67 4.21
C ILE A 186 -6.89 -3.32 4.73
N GLU A 187 -6.28 -2.24 4.26
CA GLU A 187 -6.65 -0.87 4.59
C GLU A 187 -7.47 -0.24 3.46
N ASN A 188 -6.95 -0.29 2.23
CA ASN A 188 -7.61 0.25 1.05
C ASN A 188 -7.26 -0.58 -0.20
N ILE A 189 -8.04 -0.42 -1.25
CA ILE A 189 -7.76 -1.00 -2.56
C ILE A 189 -7.77 0.13 -3.59
N PHE A 190 -6.81 0.11 -4.51
CA PHE A 190 -6.68 1.10 -5.56
C PHE A 190 -6.62 0.44 -6.93
N GLU A 191 -7.28 1.03 -7.93
CA GLU A 191 -6.98 0.80 -9.34
C GLU A 191 -5.64 1.49 -9.69
N TYR A 192 -4.77 0.79 -10.40
CA TYR A 192 -3.48 1.31 -10.87
C TYR A 192 -3.43 1.37 -12.40
N ASN A 193 -3.34 2.59 -12.93
CA ASN A 193 -3.42 2.87 -14.36
C ASN A 193 -2.12 3.51 -14.84
N GLN A 194 -1.11 2.68 -15.13
CA GLN A 194 0.22 3.13 -15.51
C GLN A 194 0.25 4.10 -16.71
N GLN A 195 -0.70 3.98 -17.64
CA GLN A 195 -0.78 4.84 -18.84
C GLN A 195 -1.36 6.23 -18.56
N LEU A 196 -1.91 6.46 -17.37
CA LEU A 196 -2.58 7.70 -16.98
C LEU A 196 -1.78 8.47 -15.92
N GLN A 197 -0.44 8.41 -16.00
CA GLN A 197 0.47 9.18 -15.16
C GLN A 197 0.10 10.67 -15.15
N ASN A 198 0.27 11.32 -13.99
CA ASN A 198 -0.09 12.73 -13.75
C ASN A 198 -1.58 13.06 -13.83
N THR A 199 -2.47 12.05 -13.88
CA THR A 199 -3.92 12.25 -13.77
C THR A 199 -4.45 11.72 -12.44
N PRO A 200 -5.63 12.18 -11.98
CA PRO A 200 -6.31 11.60 -10.82
C PRO A 200 -6.67 10.11 -10.97
N LEU A 201 -6.58 9.55 -12.18
CA LEU A 201 -6.84 8.13 -12.44
C LEU A 201 -5.58 7.26 -12.35
N TYR A 202 -4.39 7.84 -12.17
CA TYR A 202 -3.14 7.07 -12.07
C TYR A 202 -3.21 6.03 -10.95
N ILE A 203 -3.63 6.45 -9.76
CA ILE A 203 -3.98 5.61 -8.62
C ILE A 203 -5.33 6.09 -8.12
N LYS A 204 -6.37 5.27 -8.32
CA LYS A 204 -7.74 5.62 -7.96
C LYS A 204 -8.25 4.69 -6.88
N GLU A 205 -8.63 5.24 -5.74
CA GLU A 205 -9.24 4.46 -4.67
C GLU A 205 -10.60 3.89 -5.10
N ILE A 206 -10.85 2.63 -4.74
CA ILE A 206 -12.16 2.01 -4.92
C ILE A 206 -12.84 1.83 -3.57
N ASN A 207 -14.14 2.11 -3.55
CA ASN A 207 -14.96 1.81 -2.39
C ASN A 207 -15.13 0.30 -2.25
N TYR A 208 -14.96 -0.19 -1.02
CA TYR A 208 -15.35 -1.55 -0.63
C TYR A 208 -16.33 -1.46 0.52
N THR A 209 -17.22 -2.46 0.64
CA THR A 209 -18.16 -2.55 1.75
C THR A 209 -17.70 -3.62 2.72
N LEU A 210 -17.83 -3.33 4.02
CA LEU A 210 -17.72 -4.32 5.08
C LEU A 210 -19.12 -4.86 5.37
N GLN A 211 -19.42 -6.11 5.02
CA GLN A 211 -20.69 -6.75 5.32
C GLN A 211 -20.56 -7.70 6.51
N THR A 212 -21.52 -7.71 7.42
CA THR A 212 -21.56 -8.73 8.47
C THR A 212 -22.02 -10.05 7.86
N ASP A 213 -21.20 -11.09 7.99
CA ASP A 213 -21.55 -12.41 7.48
C ASP A 213 -22.74 -12.98 8.26
N PHE A 214 -23.84 -13.31 7.56
CA PHE A 214 -25.07 -13.80 8.20
C PHE A 214 -24.90 -15.17 8.88
N ASN A 215 -23.87 -15.94 8.47
CA ASN A 215 -23.62 -17.30 8.95
C ASN A 215 -22.63 -17.38 10.13
N SER A 216 -21.75 -16.38 10.29
CA SER A 216 -20.83 -16.27 11.43
C SER A 216 -21.05 -14.92 12.09
N LYS A 217 -22.03 -14.87 13.01
CA LYS A 217 -22.30 -13.70 13.86
C LYS A 217 -20.97 -13.16 14.42
N ASN A 218 -20.49 -12.03 13.86
CA ASN A 218 -19.34 -11.19 14.26
C ASN A 218 -18.16 -11.03 13.27
N THR A 219 -18.18 -11.58 12.05
CA THR A 219 -17.12 -11.27 11.05
C THR A 219 -17.59 -10.25 10.01
N LEU A 220 -16.82 -9.16 9.88
CA LEU A 220 -16.96 -8.20 8.77
C LEU A 220 -16.21 -8.75 7.56
N SER A 221 -16.91 -9.02 6.46
CA SER A 221 -16.34 -9.45 5.19
C SER A 221 -16.17 -8.28 4.23
N LEU A 222 -14.98 -8.18 3.65
CA LEU A 222 -14.66 -7.21 2.61
C LEU A 222 -15.27 -7.66 1.29
N GLN A 223 -16.08 -6.81 0.68
CA GLN A 223 -16.55 -6.99 -0.71
C GLN A 223 -16.11 -5.79 -1.54
N ALA A 224 -15.30 -6.06 -2.56
CA ALA A 224 -14.88 -5.06 -3.55
C ALA A 224 -15.17 -5.57 -4.97
N LYS A 225 -15.62 -4.67 -5.85
CA LYS A 225 -15.90 -4.97 -7.25
C LYS A 225 -14.66 -4.69 -8.09
N LEU A 226 -14.05 -5.74 -8.61
CA LEU A 226 -12.89 -5.69 -9.51
C LEU A 226 -13.32 -6.01 -10.95
N MET A 227 -12.67 -5.36 -11.91
CA MET A 227 -12.81 -5.59 -13.35
C MET A 227 -11.62 -6.37 -13.91
N TYR A 228 -11.90 -7.18 -14.93
CA TYR A 228 -10.88 -7.87 -15.73
C TYR A 228 -9.94 -6.90 -16.44
N GLY A 229 -8.64 -7.23 -16.48
CA GLY A 229 -7.62 -6.46 -17.20
C GLY A 229 -7.07 -5.24 -16.45
N ILE A 230 -7.65 -4.89 -15.30
CA ILE A 230 -7.17 -3.80 -14.45
C ILE A 230 -6.21 -4.35 -13.39
N VAL A 231 -5.16 -3.59 -13.12
CA VAL A 231 -4.22 -3.88 -12.03
C VAL A 231 -4.68 -3.17 -10.77
N TYR A 232 -4.65 -3.88 -9.65
CA TYR A 232 -5.04 -3.39 -8.35
C TYR A 232 -3.88 -3.40 -7.37
N ILE A 233 -3.84 -2.39 -6.52
CA ILE A 233 -2.94 -2.27 -5.38
C ILE A 233 -3.78 -2.50 -4.13
N ILE A 234 -3.51 -3.58 -3.42
CA ILE A 234 -4.07 -3.83 -2.09
C ILE A 234 -3.13 -3.19 -1.08
N LYS A 235 -3.53 -2.05 -0.51
CA LYS A 235 -2.79 -1.41 0.59
C LYS A 235 -3.05 -2.18 1.88
N LEU A 236 -1.97 -2.51 2.55
CA LEU A 236 -1.98 -3.19 3.84
C LEU A 236 -1.57 -2.20 4.94
N ARG A 237 -2.13 -2.40 6.13
CA ARG A 237 -1.68 -1.78 7.38
C ARG A 237 -1.21 -2.85 8.36
N LEU A 238 -0.39 -2.48 9.33
CA LEU A 238 0.02 -3.40 10.41
C LEU A 238 -0.99 -3.33 11.57
N ASN A 239 -1.50 -4.49 12.01
CA ASN A 239 -2.62 -4.60 12.96
C ASN A 239 -2.37 -3.93 14.32
N SER A 240 -1.11 -3.79 14.74
CA SER A 240 -0.74 -3.29 16.08
C SER A 240 -0.28 -1.83 16.09
N ILE A 241 -0.28 -1.12 14.96
CA ILE A 241 0.22 0.27 14.90
C ILE A 241 -0.62 1.11 13.96
N ASN A 242 -1.26 2.13 14.53
CA ASN A 242 -1.86 3.23 13.76
C ASN A 242 -0.73 4.13 13.25
N PHE A 243 -0.07 3.73 12.17
CA PHE A 243 0.73 4.67 11.39
C PHE A 243 -0.21 5.60 10.65
N THR A 244 -0.11 6.89 10.95
CA THR A 244 -0.80 7.91 10.17
C THR A 244 -0.07 8.20 8.86
N GLN A 245 1.25 7.97 8.79
CA GLN A 245 2.05 8.23 7.59
C GLN A 245 3.25 7.27 7.48
N TYR A 246 3.35 6.58 6.33
CA TYR A 246 4.59 5.95 5.91
C TYR A 246 5.51 7.04 5.32
N SER A 247 6.81 6.95 5.56
CA SER A 247 7.83 7.80 4.92
C SER A 247 8.75 6.95 4.03
N PRO A 248 9.53 7.53 3.11
CA PRO A 248 10.49 6.77 2.30
C PRO A 248 11.46 5.93 3.14
N GLN A 249 11.85 6.42 4.33
CA GLN A 249 12.73 5.70 5.27
C GLN A 249 12.00 4.55 6.00
N LEU A 250 10.67 4.57 6.03
CA LEU A 250 9.79 3.58 6.62
C LEU A 250 9.14 2.66 5.57
N SER A 251 9.63 2.71 4.33
CA SER A 251 9.01 2.01 3.21
C SER A 251 9.00 0.49 3.40
N PHE A 252 7.81 -0.10 3.34
CA PHE A 252 7.64 -1.55 3.33
C PHE A 252 7.71 -2.10 1.90
N GLY A 253 6.99 -1.46 0.97
CA GLY A 253 6.99 -1.80 -0.45
C GLY A 253 6.08 -2.99 -0.79
N ASN A 254 6.31 -3.59 -1.97
CA ASN A 254 5.56 -4.76 -2.40
C ASN A 254 5.89 -5.97 -1.51
N VAL A 255 4.89 -6.51 -0.82
CA VAL A 255 5.03 -7.67 0.08
C VAL A 255 5.00 -9.02 -0.64
N TYR A 256 5.01 -9.02 -1.97
CA TYR A 256 4.97 -10.21 -2.83
C TYR A 256 6.01 -11.28 -2.44
N SER A 257 7.26 -10.88 -2.17
CA SER A 257 8.34 -11.82 -1.84
C SER A 257 8.09 -12.62 -0.57
N TYR A 258 7.12 -12.20 0.24
CA TYR A 258 6.76 -12.79 1.52
C TYR A 258 5.61 -13.80 1.39
N LEU A 259 4.89 -13.77 0.26
CA LEU A 259 3.87 -14.76 -0.03
C LEU A 259 4.52 -16.13 -0.24
N THR A 260 3.86 -17.16 0.25
CA THR A 260 4.22 -18.54 -0.11
C THR A 260 4.01 -18.77 -1.61
N GLN A 261 4.76 -19.70 -2.19
CA GLN A 261 4.72 -19.99 -3.64
C GLN A 261 3.30 -20.25 -4.17
N ASN A 262 2.45 -20.91 -3.36
CA ASN A 262 1.06 -21.19 -3.71
C ASN A 262 0.22 -19.92 -3.93
N TYR A 263 0.57 -18.80 -3.29
CA TYR A 263 -0.14 -17.53 -3.48
C TYR A 263 0.59 -16.59 -4.42
N GLN A 264 1.92 -16.70 -4.56
CA GLN A 264 2.71 -15.88 -5.49
C GLN A 264 2.21 -15.94 -6.94
N GLN A 265 1.54 -17.02 -7.37
CA GLN A 265 0.92 -17.11 -8.69
C GLN A 265 -0.26 -16.14 -8.91
N TYR A 266 -0.86 -15.63 -7.83
CA TYR A 266 -2.03 -14.75 -7.88
C TYR A 266 -1.68 -13.27 -7.77
N PHE A 267 -0.41 -12.94 -7.50
CA PHE A 267 0.05 -11.57 -7.29
C PHE A 267 1.22 -11.25 -8.21
N SER A 268 1.58 -9.98 -8.30
CA SER A 268 2.67 -9.51 -9.16
C SER A 268 3.84 -8.95 -8.34
N PRO A 269 5.11 -9.26 -8.71
CA PRO A 269 6.29 -8.78 -7.99
C PRO A 269 6.67 -7.33 -8.31
N PHE A 270 6.05 -6.67 -9.28
CA PHE A 270 6.52 -5.36 -9.72
C PHE A 270 6.30 -4.28 -8.65
N SER A 271 7.17 -3.27 -8.64
CA SER A 271 7.10 -2.16 -7.70
C SER A 271 6.30 -1.00 -8.30
N VAL A 272 5.37 -0.46 -7.52
CA VAL A 272 4.64 0.76 -7.84
C VAL A 272 5.46 1.97 -7.38
N PRO A 273 5.79 2.93 -8.27
CA PRO A 273 6.49 4.16 -7.89
C PRO A 273 5.70 4.97 -6.85
N GLU A 274 6.42 5.70 -6.00
CA GLU A 274 5.82 6.65 -5.02
C GLU A 274 4.90 6.03 -3.96
N VAL A 275 4.86 4.69 -3.86
CA VAL A 275 4.16 3.97 -2.80
C VAL A 275 5.14 3.55 -1.69
N ASN A 276 4.85 3.96 -0.46
CA ASN A 276 5.73 3.73 0.70
C ASN A 276 5.08 2.89 1.82
N TYR A 277 3.84 2.43 1.65
CA TYR A 277 3.17 1.48 2.53
C TYR A 277 3.42 0.02 2.10
N PRO A 278 3.09 -0.99 2.93
CA PRO A 278 3.05 -2.37 2.47
C PRO A 278 1.88 -2.56 1.52
N TYR A 279 2.12 -3.19 0.38
CA TYR A 279 1.08 -3.48 -0.59
C TYR A 279 1.29 -4.79 -1.32
N LEU A 280 0.20 -5.36 -1.82
CA LEU A 280 0.22 -6.40 -2.84
C LEU A 280 -0.30 -5.85 -4.15
N VAL A 281 0.24 -6.36 -5.25
CA VAL A 281 -0.27 -6.05 -6.59
C VAL A 281 -0.96 -7.28 -7.14
N VAL A 282 -2.17 -7.11 -7.66
CA VAL A 282 -3.00 -8.20 -8.17
C VAL A 282 -3.76 -7.75 -9.41
N THR A 283 -3.90 -8.63 -10.39
CA THR A 283 -4.96 -8.53 -11.39
C THR A 283 -6.10 -9.47 -10.96
N TYR A 284 -7.28 -9.39 -11.57
CA TYR A 284 -8.33 -10.37 -11.25
C TYR A 284 -7.79 -11.82 -11.28
N VAL A 285 -8.16 -12.59 -10.25
CA VAL A 285 -7.84 -14.01 -10.11
C VAL A 285 -9.08 -14.77 -9.66
N PRO A 286 -9.43 -15.90 -10.30
CA PRO A 286 -10.57 -16.72 -9.92
C PRO A 286 -10.58 -17.13 -8.45
N ASN A 287 -9.44 -17.44 -7.83
CA ASN A 287 -9.36 -17.89 -6.43
C ASN A 287 -9.72 -16.84 -5.38
N LEU A 288 -9.79 -15.56 -5.77
CA LEU A 288 -10.22 -14.48 -4.89
C LEU A 288 -11.66 -14.06 -5.18
N ASP A 289 -12.34 -14.74 -6.11
CA ASP A 289 -13.72 -14.48 -6.49
C ASP A 289 -14.69 -14.95 -5.41
N CYS A 290 -15.71 -14.14 -5.12
CA CYS A 290 -16.78 -14.50 -4.20
C CYS A 290 -17.56 -15.77 -4.60
N GLN A 291 -17.58 -16.12 -5.89
CA GLN A 291 -18.29 -17.32 -6.36
C GLN A 291 -17.51 -18.62 -6.14
N SER A 292 -16.19 -18.55 -6.10
CA SER A 292 -15.29 -19.71 -6.07
C SER A 292 -14.64 -19.95 -4.70
N SER A 293 -14.51 -18.90 -3.90
CA SER A 293 -13.85 -18.94 -2.60
C SER A 293 -14.86 -19.01 -1.46
N ASN A 294 -14.60 -19.88 -0.49
CA ASN A 294 -15.16 -19.69 0.85
C ASN A 294 -14.74 -18.30 1.32
N GLN A 295 -15.64 -17.57 1.97
CA GLN A 295 -15.66 -16.11 2.26
C GLN A 295 -14.43 -15.48 2.97
N LEU A 296 -13.27 -16.15 3.04
CA LEU A 296 -12.03 -15.65 3.61
C LEU A 296 -10.96 -15.55 2.52
N ILE A 297 -10.47 -14.33 2.25
CA ILE A 297 -9.20 -14.14 1.56
C ILE A 297 -8.08 -14.51 2.55
N ARG A 298 -7.32 -15.53 2.18
CA ARG A 298 -6.15 -15.98 2.94
C ARG A 298 -4.88 -15.51 2.26
N PHE A 299 -4.02 -14.83 3.00
CA PHE A 299 -2.67 -14.50 2.57
C PHE A 299 -1.66 -15.26 3.43
N ASP A 300 -0.99 -16.23 2.83
CA ASP A 300 0.06 -16.98 3.53
C ASP A 300 1.39 -16.25 3.40
N PHE A 301 1.77 -15.55 4.47
CA PHE A 301 3.06 -14.90 4.62
C PHE A 301 4.01 -15.77 5.42
N PHE A 302 5.03 -16.34 4.78
CA PHE A 302 6.11 -17.07 5.47
C PHE A 302 5.66 -18.09 6.54
N GLN A 303 4.52 -18.75 6.30
CA GLN A 303 3.84 -19.71 7.20
C GLN A 303 3.08 -19.12 8.41
N SER A 304 2.83 -17.82 8.41
CA SER A 304 1.67 -17.22 9.09
C SER A 304 0.58 -16.94 8.06
N SER A 305 -0.62 -17.45 8.30
CA SER A 305 -1.79 -17.13 7.48
C SER A 305 -2.41 -15.86 8.04
N PHE A 306 -2.49 -14.80 7.26
CA PHE A 306 -3.44 -13.72 7.55
C PHE A 306 -4.75 -14.05 6.84
N TYR A 307 -5.84 -14.06 7.59
CA TYR A 307 -7.18 -14.22 7.05
C TYR A 307 -7.89 -12.87 7.14
N THR A 308 -8.33 -12.35 6.00
CA THR A 308 -9.33 -11.30 5.97
C THR A 308 -10.62 -11.92 5.46
N PRO A 309 -11.71 -11.90 6.24
CA PRO A 309 -13.01 -12.22 5.70
C PRO A 309 -13.29 -11.26 4.54
N GLY A 310 -13.73 -11.80 3.43
CA GLY A 310 -13.98 -11.08 2.19
C GLY A 310 -13.63 -11.90 0.96
N CYS A 311 -14.01 -11.34 -0.18
CA CYS A 311 -13.76 -11.84 -1.51
C CYS A 311 -13.95 -10.67 -2.49
N PHE A 312 -13.53 -10.85 -3.74
CA PHE A 312 -13.69 -9.85 -4.79
C PHE A 312 -14.81 -10.26 -5.73
N GLU A 313 -15.78 -9.36 -5.92
CA GLU A 313 -16.80 -9.52 -6.96
C GLU A 313 -16.24 -9.08 -8.30
N VAL A 314 -16.56 -9.81 -9.36
CA VAL A 314 -15.97 -9.57 -10.66
C VAL A 314 -17.00 -9.00 -11.61
N SER A 315 -16.64 -7.92 -12.29
CA SER A 315 -17.45 -7.37 -13.37
C SER A 315 -16.74 -7.52 -14.71
N SER A 316 -17.47 -8.05 -15.69
CA SER A 316 -17.07 -8.08 -17.10
C SER A 316 -17.50 -6.82 -17.87
N GLN A 317 -18.29 -5.94 -17.24
CA GLN A 317 -18.79 -4.72 -17.86
C GLN A 317 -17.83 -3.56 -17.61
N CYS A 318 -17.26 -3.03 -18.69
CA CYS A 318 -16.38 -1.87 -18.62
C CYS A 318 -17.16 -0.62 -18.20
N LYS A 319 -16.50 0.31 -17.51
CA LYS A 319 -17.08 1.59 -17.10
C LYS A 319 -16.94 2.62 -18.21
N ALA A 320 -17.66 3.74 -18.10
CA ALA A 320 -17.43 4.90 -18.97
C ALA A 320 -15.93 5.27 -18.96
N GLY A 321 -15.39 5.60 -20.13
CA GLY A 321 -13.97 5.90 -20.29
C GLY A 321 -13.07 4.69 -20.40
N MET A 322 -13.63 3.50 -20.61
CA MET A 322 -12.90 2.26 -20.85
C MET A 322 -13.39 1.58 -22.12
N GLN A 323 -12.45 1.10 -22.91
CA GLN A 323 -12.75 0.19 -24.01
C GLN A 323 -12.69 -1.26 -23.55
N GLN A 324 -13.47 -2.10 -24.22
CA GLN A 324 -13.41 -3.55 -24.05
C GLN A 324 -12.42 -4.14 -25.05
N LEU A 325 -11.45 -4.88 -24.53
CA LEU A 325 -10.49 -5.66 -25.31
C LEU A 325 -10.87 -7.14 -25.25
N THR A 326 -10.81 -7.79 -26.39
CA THR A 326 -11.02 -9.23 -26.51
C THR A 326 -9.70 -9.89 -26.82
N SER A 327 -9.29 -10.83 -25.97
CA SER A 327 -8.09 -11.63 -26.18
C SER A 327 -8.46 -13.11 -26.23
N ILE A 328 -7.72 -13.90 -27.02
CA ILE A 328 -7.93 -15.34 -27.15
C ILE A 328 -6.70 -16.04 -26.60
N SER A 329 -6.90 -16.91 -25.61
CA SER A 329 -5.86 -17.78 -25.07
C SER A 329 -6.44 -19.18 -24.85
N GLN A 330 -5.76 -20.22 -25.33
CA GLN A 330 -6.16 -21.62 -25.15
C GLN A 330 -7.65 -21.89 -25.50
N GLU A 331 -8.12 -21.36 -26.64
CA GLU A 331 -9.51 -21.47 -27.11
C GLU A 331 -10.58 -20.81 -26.22
N GLN A 332 -10.16 -20.02 -25.22
CA GLN A 332 -11.05 -19.19 -24.39
C GLN A 332 -10.97 -17.71 -24.80
N ILE A 333 -12.14 -17.06 -24.82
CA ILE A 333 -12.29 -15.63 -25.08
C ILE A 333 -12.28 -14.89 -23.74
N PHE A 334 -11.28 -14.04 -23.53
CA PHE A 334 -11.15 -13.18 -22.36
C PHE A 334 -11.52 -11.75 -22.72
N GLN A 335 -12.56 -11.24 -22.07
CA GLN A 335 -12.96 -9.83 -22.15
C GLN A 335 -12.28 -9.06 -21.03
N GLN A 336 -11.54 -8.01 -21.38
CA GLN A 336 -10.79 -7.17 -20.46
C GLN A 336 -11.16 -5.71 -20.67
N CYS A 337 -11.14 -4.93 -19.59
CA CYS A 337 -11.37 -3.50 -19.66
C CYS A 337 -10.04 -2.76 -19.57
N GLN A 338 -9.90 -1.74 -20.41
CA GLN A 338 -8.76 -0.83 -20.37
C GLN A 338 -9.26 0.60 -20.42
N TYR A 339 -8.77 1.45 -19.52
CA TYR A 339 -9.01 2.89 -19.61
C TYR A 339 -8.48 3.46 -20.94
N CYS A 340 -9.20 4.42 -21.51
CA CYS A 340 -8.68 5.20 -22.62
C CYS A 340 -7.45 5.99 -22.16
N ASN A 341 -6.36 5.88 -22.93
CA ASN A 341 -5.07 6.48 -22.60
C ASN A 341 -5.11 8.01 -22.68
N LEU A 342 -4.00 8.66 -22.32
CA LEU A 342 -3.80 10.08 -22.59
C LEU A 342 -3.98 10.37 -24.09
N GLY A 343 -4.81 11.39 -24.39
CA GLY A 343 -5.18 11.76 -25.76
C GLY A 343 -6.36 10.97 -26.33
N GLN A 344 -6.96 10.06 -25.56
CA GLN A 344 -8.13 9.28 -25.98
C GLN A 344 -9.27 9.34 -24.98
N PHE A 345 -10.52 9.26 -25.44
CA PHE A 345 -11.67 9.30 -24.56
C PHE A 345 -12.82 8.41 -25.03
N LEU A 346 -13.76 8.16 -24.12
CA LEU A 346 -14.99 7.43 -24.40
C LEU A 346 -16.06 7.74 -23.34
N TYR A 347 -17.29 8.06 -23.73
CA TYR A 347 -18.40 8.21 -22.76
C TYR A 347 -19.23 6.93 -22.62
N LYS A 348 -19.49 6.22 -23.73
CA LYS A 348 -20.26 4.97 -23.76
C LYS A 348 -19.39 3.72 -23.87
N THR A 349 -19.76 2.66 -23.16
CA THR A 349 -18.98 1.42 -23.00
C THR A 349 -18.91 0.51 -24.23
N ASN A 350 -19.60 0.83 -25.32
CA ASN A 350 -19.78 -0.07 -26.48
C ASN A 350 -18.86 0.25 -27.67
N TYR A 351 -17.98 1.24 -27.55
CA TYR A 351 -17.09 1.67 -28.64
C TYR A 351 -15.62 1.62 -28.21
N SER A 352 -14.73 1.57 -29.20
CA SER A 352 -13.30 1.76 -28.99
C SER A 352 -12.99 3.20 -28.58
N CYS A 353 -11.92 3.41 -27.84
CA CYS A 353 -11.49 4.74 -27.43
C CYS A 353 -11.25 5.64 -28.66
N LEU A 354 -11.81 6.85 -28.63
CA LEU A 354 -11.66 7.85 -29.70
C LEU A 354 -10.48 8.76 -29.40
N THR A 355 -9.78 9.19 -30.45
CA THR A 355 -8.68 10.16 -30.30
C THR A 355 -9.24 11.56 -30.19
N CYS A 356 -8.71 12.35 -29.27
CA CYS A 356 -9.13 13.75 -29.14
C CYS A 356 -8.68 14.60 -30.32
N ASN A 357 -9.63 15.33 -30.88
CA ASN A 357 -9.37 16.35 -31.87
C ASN A 357 -8.79 17.60 -31.20
N PRO A 358 -7.55 18.00 -31.55
CA PRO A 358 -6.87 19.12 -30.92
C PRO A 358 -7.52 20.48 -31.24
N ASN A 359 -8.40 20.55 -32.24
CA ASN A 359 -9.14 21.78 -32.55
C ASN A 359 -10.18 22.12 -31.48
N TYR A 360 -10.72 21.11 -30.79
CA TYR A 360 -11.77 21.29 -29.79
C TYR A 360 -11.30 20.96 -28.38
N TYR A 361 -10.34 20.04 -28.25
CA TYR A 361 -9.88 19.54 -26.96
C TYR A 361 -8.43 19.91 -26.68
N SER A 362 -8.19 20.51 -25.51
CA SER A 362 -6.84 20.76 -25.00
C SER A 362 -6.18 19.48 -24.48
N SER A 363 -6.98 18.58 -23.91
CA SER A 363 -6.56 17.25 -23.48
C SER A 363 -7.76 16.34 -23.27
N CYS A 364 -7.52 15.03 -23.20
CA CYS A 364 -8.51 14.08 -22.73
C CYS A 364 -7.87 12.77 -22.30
N TYR A 365 -8.61 12.01 -21.50
CA TYR A 365 -8.28 10.66 -21.07
C TYR A 365 -9.53 10.03 -20.46
N SER A 366 -9.64 8.70 -20.49
CA SER A 366 -10.80 7.98 -19.94
C SER A 366 -12.16 8.56 -20.43
N ASN A 367 -13.01 9.08 -19.55
CA ASN A 367 -14.28 9.74 -19.87
C ASN A 367 -14.21 11.26 -19.70
N LEU A 368 -13.01 11.82 -19.58
CA LEU A 368 -12.77 13.23 -19.34
C LEU A 368 -12.19 13.87 -20.59
N THR A 369 -12.83 14.96 -21.03
CA THR A 369 -12.39 15.78 -22.15
C THR A 369 -12.40 17.23 -21.73
N PHE A 370 -11.31 17.91 -22.06
CA PHE A 370 -11.04 19.28 -21.66
C PHE A 370 -11.12 20.12 -22.92
N LEU A 371 -12.09 21.03 -23.01
CA LEU A 371 -12.22 21.89 -24.19
C LEU A 371 -11.03 22.86 -24.28
N VAL A 372 -10.71 23.32 -25.49
CA VAL A 372 -9.86 24.50 -25.68
C VAL A 372 -10.67 25.76 -25.36
N ASN A 373 -9.99 26.84 -24.96
CA ASN A 373 -10.65 28.09 -24.60
C ASN A 373 -11.47 28.63 -25.78
N GLY A 374 -12.64 29.21 -25.49
CA GLY A 374 -13.53 29.74 -26.52
C GLY A 374 -14.52 28.74 -27.10
N TYR A 375 -14.55 27.51 -26.59
CA TYR A 375 -15.54 26.50 -26.96
C TYR A 375 -16.44 26.11 -25.80
N TRP A 376 -17.64 25.68 -26.15
CA TRP A 376 -18.70 25.30 -25.23
C TRP A 376 -19.42 24.06 -25.74
N ARG A 377 -20.05 23.29 -24.85
CA ARG A 377 -20.93 22.18 -25.21
C ARG A 377 -22.08 22.02 -24.23
N ASN A 378 -23.23 21.53 -24.72
CA ASN A 378 -24.40 21.24 -23.89
C ASN A 378 -24.41 19.80 -23.35
N GLU A 379 -23.72 18.87 -24.01
CA GLU A 379 -23.73 17.45 -23.65
C GLU A 379 -22.38 16.77 -23.91
N LEU A 380 -22.18 15.62 -23.25
CA LEU A 380 -21.02 14.76 -23.48
C LEU A 380 -21.38 13.71 -24.52
N VAL A 381 -21.05 13.98 -25.78
CA VAL A 381 -21.21 13.03 -26.89
C VAL A 381 -19.87 12.73 -27.55
N GLU A 382 -19.76 11.52 -28.10
CA GLU A 382 -18.55 11.06 -28.77
C GLU A 382 -18.23 11.84 -30.04
N ASP A 383 -19.26 12.28 -30.76
CA ASP A 383 -19.12 13.18 -31.90
C ASP A 383 -19.04 14.65 -31.46
N GLU A 384 -18.50 15.48 -32.34
CA GLU A 384 -18.21 16.88 -32.05
C GLU A 384 -19.40 17.81 -32.36
N SER A 385 -20.58 17.26 -32.70
CA SER A 385 -21.72 18.04 -33.17
C SER A 385 -22.31 18.95 -32.08
N SER A 386 -22.07 18.63 -30.81
CA SER A 386 -22.51 19.39 -29.64
C SER A 386 -21.49 20.44 -29.17
N ILE A 387 -20.39 20.63 -29.90
CA ILE A 387 -19.34 21.60 -29.56
C ILE A 387 -19.50 22.85 -30.40
N TYR A 388 -19.64 23.99 -29.73
CA TYR A 388 -19.93 25.28 -30.33
C TYR A 388 -18.85 26.30 -29.96
N GLN A 389 -18.49 27.17 -30.91
CA GLN A 389 -17.57 28.26 -30.66
C GLN A 389 -18.31 29.46 -30.06
N CYS A 390 -17.74 30.04 -29.01
CA CYS A 390 -18.24 31.24 -28.35
C CYS A 390 -17.84 32.49 -29.12
N ASN A 391 -18.57 32.79 -30.20
CA ASN A 391 -18.17 33.82 -31.16
C ASN A 391 -18.15 35.25 -30.60
N LEU A 392 -18.86 35.51 -29.50
CA LEU A 392 -19.09 36.87 -29.04
C LEU A 392 -18.11 37.32 -27.93
N ASN A 393 -17.75 36.44 -27.00
CA ASN A 393 -16.59 36.64 -26.11
C ASN A 393 -15.93 35.29 -25.80
N PRO A 394 -14.97 34.84 -26.63
CA PRO A 394 -14.26 33.58 -26.41
C PRO A 394 -13.59 33.48 -25.03
N SER A 395 -13.13 34.62 -24.49
CA SER A 395 -12.50 34.72 -23.17
C SER A 395 -13.43 34.39 -21.99
N ASN A 396 -14.74 34.36 -22.22
CA ASN A 396 -15.70 34.01 -21.19
C ASN A 396 -16.08 32.52 -21.23
N CYS A 397 -15.69 31.79 -22.28
CA CYS A 397 -15.76 30.33 -22.34
C CYS A 397 -14.44 29.75 -21.84
N GLU A 398 -14.19 30.01 -20.56
CA GLU A 398 -13.00 29.59 -19.82
C GLU A 398 -13.42 29.31 -18.37
N SER A 399 -13.60 28.03 -18.04
CA SER A 399 -13.69 27.60 -16.64
C SER A 399 -12.38 26.98 -16.21
N GLU A 400 -12.00 27.13 -14.93
CA GLU A 400 -10.71 26.67 -14.40
C GLU A 400 -10.43 25.19 -14.69
N ASN A 401 -11.48 24.36 -14.75
CA ASN A 401 -11.34 22.92 -14.99
C ASN A 401 -11.57 22.50 -16.46
N ARG A 402 -12.19 23.34 -17.31
CA ARG A 402 -12.55 23.08 -18.73
C ARG A 402 -13.24 21.74 -19.01
N ILE A 403 -13.80 21.13 -17.97
CA ILE A 403 -14.54 19.88 -17.97
C ILE A 403 -16.01 20.25 -17.72
N GLY A 404 -16.92 19.44 -18.26
CA GLY A 404 -18.35 19.56 -18.01
C GLY A 404 -19.13 20.02 -19.23
N ILE A 405 -20.30 20.59 -18.96
CA ILE A 405 -21.33 20.97 -19.93
C ILE A 405 -22.00 22.26 -19.49
N GLY A 406 -22.62 22.97 -20.43
CA GLY A 406 -23.46 24.10 -20.10
C GLY A 406 -22.69 25.22 -19.39
N ASN A 407 -23.35 25.84 -18.42
CA ASN A 407 -22.79 27.00 -17.71
C ASN A 407 -21.49 26.71 -16.94
N SER A 408 -21.15 25.43 -16.67
CA SER A 408 -19.88 25.06 -16.02
C SER A 408 -18.64 25.33 -16.87
N LEU A 409 -18.82 25.62 -18.16
CA LEU A 409 -17.77 25.99 -19.11
C LEU A 409 -17.65 27.50 -19.30
N CYS A 410 -18.55 28.27 -18.68
CA CYS A 410 -18.45 29.72 -18.64
C CYS A 410 -17.59 30.15 -17.45
N LYS A 411 -16.94 31.31 -17.63
CA LYS A 411 -16.35 32.07 -16.52
C LYS A 411 -17.43 32.37 -15.49
N GLU A 412 -17.05 32.38 -14.22
CA GLU A 412 -17.97 32.68 -13.12
C GLU A 412 -18.74 33.98 -13.37
N GLY A 413 -20.06 33.93 -13.16
CA GLY A 413 -20.97 35.04 -13.43
C GLY A 413 -21.52 35.12 -14.86
N TYR A 414 -21.14 34.22 -15.78
CA TYR A 414 -21.67 34.19 -17.16
C TYR A 414 -22.53 32.94 -17.43
N LYS A 415 -23.50 33.04 -18.35
CA LYS A 415 -24.46 31.95 -18.66
C LYS A 415 -24.62 31.69 -20.17
N GLY A 416 -25.01 30.46 -20.50
CA GLY A 416 -25.43 30.03 -21.84
C GLY A 416 -24.29 29.57 -22.76
N ASP A 417 -24.69 29.20 -23.97
CA ASP A 417 -23.82 28.87 -25.12
C ASP A 417 -22.98 30.06 -25.60
N GLN A 418 -23.37 31.29 -25.23
CA GLN A 418 -22.63 32.49 -25.55
C GLN A 418 -21.70 32.97 -24.43
N CYS A 419 -21.80 32.47 -23.20
CA CYS A 419 -21.09 32.97 -22.00
C CYS A 419 -20.92 34.51 -22.00
N LEU A 420 -21.95 35.22 -22.46
CA LEU A 420 -21.89 36.65 -22.76
C LEU A 420 -22.64 37.49 -21.77
N ALA A 421 -23.75 36.95 -21.27
CA ALA A 421 -24.62 37.63 -20.35
C ALA A 421 -24.12 37.37 -18.95
N CYS A 422 -23.80 38.45 -18.23
CA CYS A 422 -23.63 38.39 -16.79
C CYS A 422 -24.95 37.96 -16.15
N ASP A 423 -24.86 37.19 -15.09
CA ASP A 423 -26.00 36.77 -14.29
C ASP A 423 -26.62 37.96 -13.54
N LEU A 424 -27.61 38.59 -14.18
CA LEU A 424 -28.27 39.80 -13.68
C LEU A 424 -29.08 39.57 -12.41
N ASP A 425 -29.52 38.33 -12.18
CA ASP A 425 -30.32 37.97 -11.02
C ASP A 425 -29.46 37.67 -9.78
N GLY A 426 -28.12 37.79 -9.92
CA GLY A 426 -27.16 37.51 -8.86
C GLY A 426 -27.30 36.09 -8.32
N SER A 427 -27.69 35.12 -9.14
CA SER A 427 -27.94 33.72 -8.73
C SER A 427 -27.10 32.74 -9.55
N VAL A 428 -25.81 32.65 -9.23
CA VAL A 428 -24.88 31.81 -9.98
C VAL A 428 -24.99 30.40 -9.46
N TRP A 429 -25.37 29.46 -10.34
CA TRP A 429 -25.39 28.02 -10.07
C TRP A 429 -26.14 27.60 -8.79
N GLY A 430 -27.18 28.36 -8.39
CA GLY A 430 -28.02 28.07 -7.23
C GLY A 430 -27.69 28.87 -5.96
N GLU A 431 -26.65 29.72 -5.98
CA GLU A 431 -26.31 30.60 -4.85
C GLU A 431 -26.57 32.07 -5.17
N SER A 432 -27.20 32.81 -4.24
CA SER A 432 -27.54 34.23 -4.43
C SER A 432 -26.45 35.14 -3.86
N TYR A 433 -25.84 35.94 -4.73
CA TYR A 433 -24.91 37.01 -4.41
C TYR A 433 -25.67 38.33 -4.39
N GLY A 434 -25.82 38.90 -3.20
CA GLY A 434 -26.71 40.03 -2.92
C GLY A 434 -26.45 41.24 -3.80
N GLY A 435 -27.45 41.60 -4.60
CA GLY A 435 -27.47 42.83 -5.39
C GLY A 435 -27.65 44.05 -4.49
N THR A 436 -26.57 44.82 -4.30
CA THR A 436 -26.69 46.23 -3.92
C THR A 436 -25.73 47.10 -4.74
N GLY A 437 -26.29 47.86 -5.68
CA GLY A 437 -25.74 49.15 -6.11
C GLY A 437 -25.22 49.28 -7.56
N ASN A 438 -26.15 49.62 -8.47
CA ASN A 438 -25.96 50.40 -9.70
C ASN A 438 -24.99 49.93 -10.81
N LYS A 439 -25.60 49.44 -11.90
CA LYS A 439 -25.25 49.65 -13.32
C LYS A 439 -23.78 50.01 -13.61
N LEU A 440 -22.90 49.02 -13.49
CA LEU A 440 -21.71 48.72 -14.32
C LEU A 440 -20.97 47.56 -13.61
N PRO A 441 -20.58 46.48 -14.28
CA PRO A 441 -19.95 45.35 -13.61
C PRO A 441 -18.48 45.67 -13.30
N GLN A 442 -18.23 46.29 -12.15
CA GLN A 442 -16.93 46.17 -11.49
C GLN A 442 -16.97 44.96 -10.57
N ILE A 443 -16.12 43.99 -10.87
CA ILE A 443 -15.80 42.85 -10.01
C ILE A 443 -15.28 43.43 -8.69
N ILE A 444 -16.06 43.33 -7.63
CA ILE A 444 -15.58 43.55 -6.26
C ILE A 444 -15.52 42.18 -5.60
N LEU A 445 -14.31 41.63 -5.53
CA LEU A 445 -13.94 40.57 -4.59
C LEU A 445 -14.12 41.12 -3.16
N SER A 446 -15.16 40.71 -2.45
CA SER A 446 -15.21 40.91 -1.00
C SER A 446 -14.49 39.76 -0.32
N TYR A 447 -13.26 40.02 0.14
CA TYR A 447 -12.58 39.17 1.11
C TYR A 447 -13.42 39.07 2.40
N SER A 448 -13.76 37.84 2.78
CA SER A 448 -14.34 37.51 4.08
C SER A 448 -13.31 37.81 5.18
N LEU A 449 -13.59 38.82 6.01
CA LEU A 449 -12.96 38.99 7.32
C LEU A 449 -14.04 38.79 8.39
N HIS A 450 -13.90 37.69 9.11
CA HIS A 450 -14.73 37.32 10.25
C HIS A 450 -14.61 38.32 11.42
N LYS A 451 -15.79 38.63 12.00
CA LYS A 451 -16.08 38.94 13.43
C LYS A 451 -15.46 40.20 14.06
N ASN A 452 -16.24 41.29 14.16
CA ASN A 452 -16.63 41.94 15.43
C ASN A 452 -17.56 43.16 15.17
N PRO A 453 -18.62 43.41 15.97
CA PRO A 453 -19.46 44.59 15.79
C PRO A 453 -19.06 45.68 16.78
N PHE A 454 -18.31 46.69 16.37
CA PHE A 454 -18.30 48.03 16.99
C PHE A 454 -17.42 48.96 16.14
N ILE A 455 -18.04 49.95 15.50
CA ILE A 455 -17.63 51.38 15.49
C ILE A 455 -18.55 52.12 14.50
N GLN A 456 -19.21 53.14 15.03
CA GLN A 456 -20.07 54.09 14.33
C GLN A 456 -19.26 55.16 13.58
N LEU A 457 -19.98 55.83 12.67
CA LEU A 457 -19.78 57.19 12.12
C LEU A 457 -18.95 57.34 10.83
N LEU A 458 -19.70 57.53 9.75
CA LEU A 458 -19.37 58.39 8.61
C LEU A 458 -19.54 59.85 9.06
N ASP A 459 -18.49 60.67 8.90
CA ASP A 459 -18.64 62.10 8.66
C ASP A 459 -17.82 62.49 7.42
N LEU A 460 -18.35 63.48 6.72
CA LEU A 460 -18.12 63.84 5.34
C LEU A 460 -16.69 64.27 4.96
N SER A 461 -16.47 64.18 3.65
CA SER A 461 -15.62 65.04 2.80
C SER A 461 -14.19 64.55 2.51
N LEU A 462 -13.88 64.32 1.22
CA LEU A 462 -13.05 65.24 0.41
C LEU A 462 -12.68 64.65 -0.97
N ARG A 463 -13.25 65.30 -1.99
CA ARG A 463 -12.67 65.73 -3.28
C ARG A 463 -11.71 64.81 -4.05
N VAL A 464 -12.24 64.34 -5.17
CA VAL A 464 -11.55 64.13 -6.45
C VAL A 464 -10.85 65.42 -6.90
N LEU A 465 -9.57 65.33 -7.34
CA LEU A 465 -9.00 66.07 -8.48
C LEU A 465 -7.60 65.52 -8.85
N PHE A 466 -7.58 64.74 -9.92
CA PHE A 466 -6.69 64.78 -11.10
C PHE A 466 -5.14 64.91 -11.02
N TYR A 467 -4.55 64.10 -11.93
CA TYR A 467 -3.32 64.28 -12.73
C TYR A 467 -1.98 63.66 -12.27
N ARG A 468 -1.66 62.56 -12.96
CA ARG A 468 -0.42 62.22 -13.70
C ARG A 468 0.97 62.36 -13.04
N PHE A 469 1.69 61.24 -13.24
CA PHE A 469 3.06 61.06 -13.72
C PHE A 469 4.23 61.09 -12.72
N GLN A 470 4.93 59.95 -12.80
CA GLN A 470 6.39 59.77 -12.81
C GLN A 470 7.19 59.71 -11.51
N GLN A 471 7.71 58.48 -11.31
CA GLN A 471 9.11 58.11 -11.08
C GLN A 471 9.82 58.44 -9.75
N ALA A 472 10.52 57.39 -9.29
CA ALA A 472 11.70 57.36 -8.42
C ALA A 472 11.42 57.73 -6.96
N LYS A 473 11.58 56.82 -5.99
CA LYS A 473 12.69 55.90 -5.73
C LYS A 473 12.18 54.67 -4.97
#